data_AF-A0A8C2GSN6-F1
#
_entry.id   AF-A0A8C2GSN6-F1
#
_cell.length_a   1.000
_cell.length_b   1.000
_cell.length_c   1.000
_cell.angle_alpha   90.00
_cell.angle_beta   90.00
_cell.angle_gamma   90.00
#
_symmetry.space_group_name_H-M   'P 1'
#
loop_
_entity.id
_entity.type
_entity.pdbx_description
1 polymer ?
#
loop_
_entity_poly.entity_id
_entity_poly.type
_entity_poly.pdbx_seq_one_letter_code
_entity_poly.pdbx_strand_id
1 'polypeptide(L)'
;SQNFSQNIMPPLSLTCCNCNKWNSSCFLELRLLLEQKLKMLVVFQVMNLLHSMGPDTVVITSSDLPSPLGDQYLVALGSQKRVNADGTMVTQQIRMDIPRVDAVFVGTGDLFAAMLLAWTHLHPNNLKMACEKTVSVLCHVIKRTITYAKEVASPNRRPSPAQLELRMVQSKADIEDPAIVVNAVVL
;
A
#
# COMPACT_ATOMS: atom_id res chain seq x y z
N SER A 1 -11.16 29.21 -2.97
CA SER A 1 -11.43 27.93 -3.66
C SER A 1 -10.41 26.90 -3.19
N GLN A 2 -10.76 26.10 -2.19
CA GLN A 2 -9.83 25.14 -1.57
C GLN A 2 -9.89 23.81 -2.32
N ASN A 3 -8.81 23.49 -3.04
CA ASN A 3 -8.59 22.20 -3.69
C ASN A 3 -8.21 21.16 -2.63
N PHE A 4 -9.19 20.43 -2.11
CA PHE A 4 -8.97 19.20 -1.34
C PHE A 4 -9.00 18.00 -2.30
N SER A 5 -7.88 17.69 -2.93
CA SER A 5 -7.68 16.39 -3.57
C SER A 5 -7.20 15.41 -2.51
N GLN A 6 -8.13 14.74 -1.83
CA GLN A 6 -7.84 13.78 -0.75
C GLN A 6 -7.67 12.36 -1.31
N ASN A 7 -6.58 11.72 -0.87
CA ASN A 7 -6.01 10.46 -1.34
C ASN A 7 -6.91 9.22 -1.07
N ILE A 8 -6.72 8.17 -1.88
CA ILE A 8 -7.34 6.81 -1.76
C ILE A 8 -7.06 6.15 -0.40
N MET A 9 -6.00 6.59 0.27
CA MET A 9 -5.63 6.32 1.65
C MET A 9 -5.10 7.63 2.23
N PRO A 10 -5.34 7.98 3.51
CA PRO A 10 -4.62 9.09 4.12
C PRO A 10 -3.11 8.88 3.91
N PRO A 11 -2.30 9.93 3.67
CA PRO A 11 -0.97 9.83 3.05
C PRO A 11 0.02 8.81 3.61
N LEU A 12 -0.20 8.20 4.78
CA LEU A 12 0.70 7.26 5.42
C LEU A 12 -0.10 6.27 6.30
N SER A 13 -0.55 5.15 5.75
CA SER A 13 -0.94 3.99 6.57
C SER A 13 0.24 3.02 6.64
N LEU A 14 0.88 2.94 7.80
CA LEU A 14 1.87 1.91 8.10
C LEU A 14 1.13 0.65 8.51
N THR A 15 1.28 -0.42 7.73
CA THR A 15 0.75 -1.73 8.09
C THR A 15 1.91 -2.63 8.46
N CYS A 16 2.03 -2.96 9.75
CA CYS A 16 3.00 -3.93 10.23
C CYS A 16 2.29 -5.25 10.52
N CYS A 17 2.53 -6.28 9.70
CA CYS A 17 2.18 -7.64 10.07
C CYS A 17 3.19 -8.10 11.14
N ASN A 18 2.73 -8.30 12.38
CA ASN A 18 3.42 -9.07 13.43
C ASN A 18 4.36 -8.33 14.43
N CYS A 19 3.93 -7.25 15.11
CA CYS A 19 4.71 -6.71 16.24
C CYS A 19 3.85 -6.08 17.37
N ASN A 20 4.04 -6.55 18.61
CA ASN A 20 3.39 -6.08 19.84
C ASN A 20 4.14 -4.91 20.54
N LYS A 21 5.11 -4.25 19.89
CA LYS A 21 6.02 -3.26 20.51
C LYS A 21 5.85 -1.81 20.03
N TRP A 22 4.73 -1.45 19.41
CA TRP A 22 4.53 -0.07 18.98
C TRP A 22 4.05 0.81 20.14
N ASN A 23 4.84 1.83 20.50
CA ASN A 23 4.40 2.91 21.38
C ASN A 23 3.87 4.11 20.55
N SER A 24 2.99 4.90 21.14
CA SER A 24 2.36 6.07 20.48
C SER A 24 3.38 7.13 20.03
N SER A 25 4.54 7.20 20.68
CA SER A 25 5.62 8.13 20.33
C SER A 25 6.27 7.82 18.98
N CYS A 26 6.53 6.55 18.67
CA CYS A 26 7.12 6.16 17.38
C CYS A 26 6.20 6.45 16.20
N PHE A 27 4.88 6.31 16.37
CA PHE A 27 3.90 6.68 15.33
C PHE A 27 3.91 8.18 15.03
N LEU A 28 4.03 9.02 16.06
CA LEU A 28 4.02 10.48 15.89
C LEU A 28 5.33 10.99 15.30
N GLU A 29 6.48 10.47 15.74
CA GLU A 29 7.79 10.83 15.18
C GLU A 29 7.92 10.40 13.72
N LEU A 30 7.46 9.20 13.35
CA LEU A 30 7.41 8.81 11.94
C LEU A 30 6.51 9.74 11.14
N ARG A 31 5.32 10.06 11.64
CA ARG A 31 4.39 10.98 10.97
C ARG A 31 5.02 12.36 10.75
N LEU A 32 5.74 12.89 11.75
CA LEU A 32 6.43 14.18 11.65
C LEU A 32 7.62 14.15 10.68
N LEU A 33 8.39 13.06 10.67
CA LEU A 33 9.45 12.84 9.68
C LEU A 33 8.89 12.69 8.26
N LEU A 34 7.69 12.11 8.15
CA LEU A 34 7.02 11.83 6.88
C LEU A 34 6.20 13.02 6.32
N GLU A 35 5.92 14.06 7.11
CA GLU A 35 5.25 15.30 6.65
C GLU A 35 6.20 16.28 5.92
N GLN A 36 7.51 16.05 5.95
CA GLN A 36 8.48 16.80 5.12
C GLN A 36 8.59 16.17 3.72
N LYS A 37 8.88 16.97 2.68
CA LYS A 37 9.10 16.46 1.30
C LYS A 37 10.21 15.39 1.29
N LEU A 38 9.84 14.12 1.41
CA LEU A 38 10.84 13.05 1.50
C LEU A 38 11.49 12.80 0.16
N LYS A 39 12.78 12.53 0.24
CA LYS A 39 13.51 11.83 -0.80
C LYS A 39 13.41 10.34 -0.52
N MET A 40 13.35 9.52 -1.56
CA MET A 40 13.28 8.06 -1.45
C MET A 40 14.34 7.46 -0.52
N LEU A 41 15.56 8.00 -0.54
CA LEU A 41 16.65 7.59 0.35
C LEU A 41 16.28 7.68 1.84
N VAL A 42 15.62 8.78 2.24
CA VAL A 42 15.20 8.99 3.64
C VAL A 42 14.16 7.95 4.04
N VAL A 43 13.28 7.56 3.11
CA VAL A 43 12.27 6.54 3.40
C VAL A 43 12.89 5.19 3.70
N PHE A 44 13.92 4.77 2.96
CA PHE A 44 14.63 3.52 3.29
C PHE A 44 15.40 3.58 4.61
N GLN A 45 15.91 4.76 5.00
CA GLN A 45 16.47 4.95 6.34
C GLN A 45 15.41 4.75 7.42
N VAL A 46 14.21 5.31 7.22
CA VAL A 46 13.07 5.09 8.13
C VAL A 46 12.68 3.61 8.17
N MET A 47 12.62 2.92 7.03
CA MET A 47 12.33 1.48 7.00
C MET A 47 13.40 0.67 7.74
N ASN A 48 14.67 1.04 7.62
CA ASN A 48 15.76 0.42 8.38
C ASN A 48 15.63 0.64 9.89
N LEU A 49 15.20 1.83 10.31
CA LEU A 49 14.87 2.10 11.70
C LEU A 49 13.70 1.23 12.16
N LEU A 50 12.62 1.14 11.39
CA LEU A 50 11.49 0.25 11.71
C LEU A 50 11.92 -1.21 11.84
N HIS A 51 12.78 -1.70 10.95
CA HIS A 51 13.34 -3.05 11.08
C HIS A 51 14.11 -3.24 12.38
N SER A 52 14.86 -2.24 12.85
CA SER A 52 15.58 -2.32 14.13
C SER A 52 14.65 -2.45 15.35
N MET A 53 13.37 -2.10 15.20
CA MET A 53 12.35 -2.22 16.24
C MET A 53 11.72 -3.61 16.30
N GLY A 54 11.99 -4.50 15.33
CA GLY A 54 11.53 -5.89 15.35
C GLY A 54 11.02 -6.46 14.02
N PRO A 55 10.20 -5.77 13.21
CA PRO A 55 9.61 -6.40 12.02
C PRO A 55 10.64 -6.66 10.93
N ASP A 56 10.68 -7.89 10.44
CA ASP A 56 11.51 -8.26 9.29
C ASP A 56 10.95 -7.74 7.97
N THR A 57 9.64 -7.51 7.90
CA THR A 57 8.95 -6.99 6.71
C THR A 57 8.26 -5.67 7.05
N VAL A 58 8.59 -4.62 6.30
CA VAL A 58 8.01 -3.28 6.44
C VAL A 58 7.48 -2.86 5.08
N VAL A 59 6.23 -2.42 5.03
CA VAL A 59 5.61 -1.90 3.82
C VAL A 59 4.94 -0.56 4.11
N ILE A 60 5.31 0.45 3.33
CA ILE A 60 4.65 1.75 3.28
C ILE A 60 3.67 1.67 2.10
N THR A 61 2.38 1.57 2.43
CA THR A 61 1.32 1.23 1.46
C THR A 61 1.05 2.33 0.44
N SER A 62 1.33 3.59 0.82
CA SER A 62 1.22 4.77 -0.03
C SER A 62 2.06 5.90 0.54
N SER A 63 2.57 6.78 -0.32
CA SER A 63 3.25 8.02 0.04
C SER A 63 3.12 9.04 -1.08
N ASP A 64 3.25 10.32 -0.75
CA ASP A 64 3.29 11.44 -1.70
C ASP A 64 4.71 11.65 -2.29
N LEU A 65 5.54 10.60 -2.31
CA LEU A 65 6.84 10.65 -2.98
C LEU A 65 6.65 10.87 -4.49
N PRO A 66 7.58 11.57 -5.16
CA PRO A 66 7.49 11.75 -6.60
C PRO A 66 7.60 10.41 -7.34
N SER A 67 6.65 10.18 -8.24
CA SER A 67 6.69 9.09 -9.21
C SER A 67 7.34 9.53 -10.52
N PRO A 68 8.22 8.71 -11.13
CA PRO A 68 8.70 8.97 -12.49
C PRO A 68 7.57 8.87 -13.53
N LEU A 69 6.43 8.28 -13.18
CA LEU A 69 5.25 8.16 -14.05
C LEU A 69 4.31 9.36 -13.97
N GLY A 70 4.54 10.29 -13.03
CA GLY A 70 3.79 11.53 -12.85
C GLY A 70 3.02 11.62 -11.51
N ASP A 71 2.36 12.75 -11.28
CA ASP A 71 1.65 13.09 -10.04
C ASP A 71 0.33 12.30 -9.83
N GLN A 72 -0.13 11.62 -10.88
CA GLN A 72 -1.26 10.72 -10.86
C GLN A 72 -0.93 9.33 -10.29
N TYR A 73 0.28 9.12 -9.77
CA TYR A 73 0.70 7.87 -9.14
C TYR A 73 1.09 8.09 -7.68
N LEU A 74 0.68 7.15 -6.83
CA LEU A 74 1.14 7.01 -5.46
C LEU A 74 2.32 6.04 -5.41
N VAL A 75 3.29 6.30 -4.54
CA VAL A 75 4.45 5.41 -4.39
C VAL A 75 4.27 4.55 -3.15
N ALA A 76 4.29 3.23 -3.35
CA ALA A 76 4.37 2.24 -2.30
C ALA A 76 5.78 1.64 -2.24
N LEU A 77 6.28 1.39 -1.03
CA LEU A 77 7.63 0.89 -0.80
C LEU A 77 7.58 -0.31 0.12
N GLY A 78 8.38 -1.33 -0.19
CA GLY A 78 8.53 -2.54 0.60
C GLY A 78 9.99 -2.80 0.93
N SER A 79 10.25 -3.28 2.14
CA SER A 79 11.57 -3.72 2.57
C SER A 79 11.40 -5.00 3.39
N GLN A 80 12.15 -6.04 3.05
CA GLN A 80 12.16 -7.28 3.81
C GLN A 80 13.59 -7.73 4.07
N LYS A 81 13.90 -7.93 5.35
CA LYS A 81 15.12 -8.58 5.82
C LYS A 81 14.88 -10.07 5.94
N ARG A 82 15.83 -10.88 5.49
CA ARG A 82 15.81 -12.33 5.63
C ARG A 82 17.21 -12.85 5.96
N VAL A 83 17.27 -13.90 6.76
CA VAL A 83 18.48 -14.69 6.98
C VAL A 83 18.49 -15.81 5.95
N ASN A 84 19.52 -15.87 5.11
CA ASN A 84 19.75 -16.98 4.19
C ASN A 84 20.17 -18.25 4.97
N ALA A 85 20.14 -19.40 4.29
CA ALA A 85 20.56 -20.68 4.88
C ALA A 85 22.04 -20.68 5.34
N ASP A 86 22.89 -19.83 4.75
CA ASP A 86 24.29 -19.63 5.12
C ASP A 86 24.48 -18.66 6.32
N GLY A 87 23.39 -18.15 6.90
CA GLY A 87 23.41 -17.18 7.99
C GLY A 87 23.60 -15.73 7.55
N THR A 88 23.73 -15.45 6.25
CA THR A 88 23.87 -14.07 5.75
C THR A 88 22.53 -13.34 5.79
N MET A 89 22.56 -12.07 6.21
CA MET A 89 21.37 -11.20 6.18
C MET A 89 21.26 -10.52 4.82
N VAL A 90 20.15 -10.76 4.14
CA VAL A 90 19.79 -10.10 2.87
C VAL A 90 18.62 -9.16 3.10
N THR A 91 18.69 -7.97 2.52
CA THR A 91 17.56 -7.02 2.50
C THR A 91 17.08 -6.88 1.06
N GLN A 92 15.81 -7.16 0.82
CA GLN A 92 15.14 -6.90 -0.45
C GLN A 92 14.31 -5.63 -0.33
N GLN A 93 14.57 -4.65 -1.18
CA GLN A 93 13.80 -3.41 -1.26
C GLN A 93 13.08 -3.34 -2.60
N ILE A 94 11.83 -2.88 -2.56
CA ILE A 94 10.99 -2.74 -3.74
C ILE A 94 10.24 -1.41 -3.73
N ARG A 95 9.91 -0.95 -4.92
CA ARG A 95 9.06 0.21 -5.18
C ARG A 95 7.93 -0.20 -6.12
N MET A 96 6.74 0.31 -5.87
CA MET A 96 5.59 0.20 -6.77
C MET A 96 4.98 1.58 -6.99
N ASP A 97 4.61 1.86 -8.24
CA ASP A 97 3.91 3.08 -8.62
C ASP A 97 2.45 2.72 -8.92
N ILE A 98 1.55 3.14 -8.05
CA ILE A 98 0.14 2.74 -8.04
C ILE A 98 -0.71 3.88 -8.59
N PRO A 99 -1.54 3.66 -9.64
CA PRO A 99 -2.41 4.70 -10.18
C PRO A 99 -3.34 5.28 -9.12
N ARG A 100 -3.41 6.60 -9.04
CA ARG A 100 -4.33 7.31 -8.14
C ARG A 100 -5.75 7.26 -8.72
N VAL A 101 -6.73 7.12 -7.83
CA VAL A 101 -8.16 7.12 -8.13
C VAL A 101 -8.77 8.28 -7.36
N ASP A 102 -9.50 9.15 -8.07
CA ASP A 102 -10.13 10.34 -7.49
C ASP A 102 -11.43 9.97 -6.76
N ALA A 103 -11.28 9.23 -5.66
CA ALA A 103 -12.35 8.87 -4.74
C ALA A 103 -11.75 8.45 -3.38
N VAL A 104 -12.51 8.72 -2.31
CA VAL A 104 -12.14 8.33 -0.96
C VAL A 104 -12.82 6.99 -0.63
N PHE A 105 -12.00 5.97 -0.40
CA PHE A 105 -12.46 4.65 0.00
C PHE A 105 -12.11 4.42 1.47
N VAL A 106 -13.00 3.74 2.18
CA VAL A 106 -12.75 3.30 3.56
C VAL A 106 -12.46 1.79 3.53
N GLY A 107 -11.56 1.32 4.40
CA GLY A 107 -11.22 -0.11 4.50
C GLY A 107 -10.17 -0.64 3.49
N THR A 108 -9.62 0.21 2.62
CA THR A 108 -8.54 -0.20 1.69
C THR A 108 -7.26 -0.62 2.43
N GLY A 109 -6.98 -0.02 3.58
CA GLY A 109 -5.86 -0.41 4.45
C GLY A 109 -6.05 -1.77 5.10
N ASP A 110 -7.26 -2.08 5.56
CA ASP A 110 -7.58 -3.37 6.15
C ASP A 110 -7.48 -4.47 5.09
N LEU A 111 -8.02 -4.21 3.88
CA LEU A 111 -7.86 -5.09 2.74
C LEU A 111 -6.39 -5.31 2.38
N PHE A 112 -5.60 -4.23 2.29
CA PHE A 112 -4.18 -4.32 1.98
C PHE A 112 -3.44 -5.19 3.00
N ALA A 113 -3.69 -4.95 4.30
CA ALA A 113 -3.08 -5.72 5.38
C ALA A 113 -3.40 -7.22 5.28
N ALA A 114 -4.68 -7.54 5.10
CA ALA A 114 -5.14 -8.92 4.99
C ALA A 114 -4.53 -9.64 3.78
N MET A 115 -4.47 -8.97 2.63
CA MET A 115 -3.89 -9.53 1.41
C MET A 115 -2.38 -9.65 1.50
N LEU A 116 -1.69 -8.65 2.06
CA LEU A 116 -0.24 -8.73 2.27
C LEU A 116 0.11 -9.90 3.18
N LEU A 117 -0.64 -10.10 4.27
CA LEU A 117 -0.47 -11.25 5.16
C LEU A 117 -0.63 -12.58 4.41
N ALA A 118 -1.71 -12.73 3.63
CA ALA A 118 -1.96 -13.93 2.86
C ALA A 118 -0.84 -14.21 1.83
N TRP A 119 -0.46 -13.21 1.04
CA TRP A 119 0.53 -13.40 -0.02
C TRP A 119 1.95 -13.52 0.49
N THR A 120 2.32 -12.88 1.60
CA THR A 120 3.61 -13.10 2.25
C THR A 120 3.70 -14.47 2.91
N HIS A 121 2.58 -15.05 3.35
CA HIS A 121 2.54 -16.44 3.81
C HIS A 121 2.75 -17.43 2.66
N LEU A 122 2.14 -17.19 1.49
CA LEU A 122 2.31 -18.02 0.29
C LEU A 122 3.67 -17.82 -0.40
N HIS A 123 4.26 -16.63 -0.26
CA HIS A 123 5.52 -16.24 -0.89
C HIS A 123 6.50 -15.64 0.15
N PRO A 124 6.92 -16.42 1.17
CA PRO A 124 7.74 -15.90 2.28
C PRO A 124 9.09 -15.34 1.81
N ASN A 125 9.60 -15.89 0.72
CA ASN A 125 10.88 -15.51 0.13
C ASN A 125 10.74 -14.62 -1.12
N ASN A 126 9.57 -14.04 -1.39
CA ASN A 126 9.38 -13.17 -2.55
C ASN A 126 8.45 -11.99 -2.23
N LEU A 127 8.98 -10.98 -1.51
CA LEU A 127 8.24 -9.76 -1.17
C LEU A 127 7.70 -9.08 -2.43
N LYS A 128 8.51 -9.05 -3.50
CA LYS A 128 8.11 -8.51 -4.80
C LYS A 128 6.77 -9.11 -5.25
N MET A 129 6.70 -10.43 -5.37
CA MET A 129 5.48 -11.11 -5.81
C MET A 129 4.32 -10.92 -4.84
N ALA A 130 4.57 -10.97 -3.53
CA ALA A 130 3.54 -10.78 -2.53
C ALA A 130 2.90 -9.38 -2.62
N CYS A 131 3.73 -8.36 -2.77
CA CYS A 131 3.27 -6.98 -2.91
C CYS A 131 2.60 -6.72 -4.27
N GLU A 132 3.12 -7.26 -5.37
CA GLU A 132 2.50 -7.15 -6.70
C GLU A 132 1.09 -7.75 -6.72
N LYS A 133 0.90 -8.94 -6.13
CA LYS A 133 -0.43 -9.56 -5.99
C LYS A 133 -1.33 -8.73 -5.09
N THR A 134 -0.84 -8.31 -3.92
CA THR A 134 -1.61 -7.48 -2.96
C THR A 134 -2.12 -6.19 -3.60
N VAL A 135 -1.24 -5.43 -4.25
CA VAL A 135 -1.60 -4.17 -4.91
C VAL A 135 -2.54 -4.42 -6.08
N SER A 136 -2.33 -5.51 -6.84
CA SER A 136 -3.21 -5.87 -7.96
C SER A 136 -4.63 -6.20 -7.48
N VAL A 137 -4.81 -6.93 -6.37
CA VAL A 137 -6.12 -7.13 -5.72
C VAL A 137 -6.77 -5.78 -5.42
N LEU A 138 -6.04 -4.87 -4.77
CA LEU A 138 -6.55 -3.54 -4.45
C LEU A 138 -7.01 -2.79 -5.71
N CYS A 139 -6.19 -2.78 -6.76
CA CYS A 139 -6.52 -2.12 -8.01
C CYS A 139 -7.81 -2.67 -8.63
N HIS A 140 -7.98 -4.00 -8.66
CA HIS A 140 -9.19 -4.64 -9.21
C HIS A 140 -10.43 -4.32 -8.37
N VAL A 141 -10.34 -4.43 -7.04
CA VAL A 141 -11.45 -4.13 -6.13
C VAL A 141 -11.85 -2.66 -6.23
N ILE A 142 -10.89 -1.74 -6.22
CA ILE A 142 -11.13 -0.30 -6.33
C ILE A 142 -11.76 0.04 -7.70
N LYS A 143 -11.21 -0.52 -8.79
CA LYS A 143 -11.75 -0.30 -10.14
C LYS A 143 -13.20 -0.80 -10.25
N ARG A 144 -13.51 -1.99 -9.74
CA ARG A 144 -14.88 -2.52 -9.71
C ARG A 144 -15.80 -1.64 -8.87
N THR A 145 -15.33 -1.19 -7.72
CA THR A 145 -16.11 -0.36 -6.80
C THR A 145 -16.43 0.99 -7.43
N ILE A 146 -15.47 1.70 -8.01
CA ILE A 146 -15.71 3.01 -8.62
C ILE A 146 -16.58 2.93 -9.88
N THR A 147 -16.44 1.87 -10.69
CA THR A 147 -17.30 1.66 -11.85
C THR A 147 -18.76 1.50 -11.41
N TYR A 148 -19.02 0.61 -10.45
CA TYR A 148 -20.36 0.43 -9.89
C TYR A 148 -20.90 1.72 -9.25
N ALA A 149 -20.07 2.42 -8.48
CA ALA A 149 -20.46 3.65 -7.81
C ALA A 149 -20.88 4.75 -8.79
N LYS A 150 -20.18 4.86 -9.94
CA LYS A 150 -20.50 5.80 -11.02
C LYS A 150 -21.76 5.42 -11.80
N GLU A 151 -22.03 4.13 -11.96
CA GLU A 151 -23.25 3.64 -12.63
C GLU A 151 -24.50 3.87 -11.79
N VAL A 152 -24.40 3.70 -10.47
CA VAL A 152 -25.52 3.91 -9.54
C VAL A 152 -25.70 5.39 -9.20
N ALA A 153 -24.63 6.19 -9.26
CA ALA A 153 -24.74 7.64 -9.16
C ALA A 153 -25.38 8.21 -10.44
N SER A 154 -26.23 9.22 -10.31
CA SER A 154 -26.73 9.97 -11.47
C SER A 154 -25.56 10.57 -12.26
N PRO A 155 -25.66 10.69 -13.60
CA PRO A 155 -24.61 11.27 -14.42
C PRO A 155 -24.21 12.66 -13.87
N ASN A 156 -22.89 12.90 -13.79
CA ASN A 156 -22.26 14.11 -13.24
C ASN A 156 -22.34 14.32 -11.72
N ARG A 157 -22.72 13.32 -10.92
CA ARG A 157 -22.67 13.40 -9.46
C ARG A 157 -21.52 12.56 -8.90
N ARG A 158 -20.82 13.08 -7.90
CA ARG A 158 -19.84 12.29 -7.12
C ARG A 158 -20.57 11.20 -6.34
N PRO A 159 -20.10 9.95 -6.35
CA PRO A 159 -20.70 8.89 -5.55
C PRO A 159 -20.67 9.21 -4.05
N SER A 160 -21.72 8.79 -3.34
CA SER A 160 -21.77 8.88 -1.88
C SER A 160 -20.88 7.82 -1.21
N PRO A 161 -20.49 7.98 0.07
CA PRO A 161 -19.70 6.98 0.79
C PRO A 161 -20.31 5.58 0.76
N ALA A 162 -21.64 5.47 0.93
CA ALA A 162 -22.34 4.20 0.86
C ALA A 162 -22.25 3.51 -0.52
N GLN A 163 -22.08 4.28 -1.59
CA GLN A 163 -21.86 3.74 -2.94
C GLN A 163 -20.41 3.37 -3.20
N LEU A 164 -19.47 3.90 -2.40
CA LEU A 164 -18.04 3.60 -2.46
C LEU A 164 -17.61 2.47 -1.50
N GLU A 165 -18.58 1.80 -0.87
CA GLU A 165 -18.32 0.57 -0.12
C GLU A 165 -17.68 -0.49 -1.01
N LEU A 166 -16.61 -1.11 -0.51
CA LEU A 166 -15.77 -2.01 -1.30
C LEU A 166 -16.58 -3.22 -1.78
N ARG A 167 -16.52 -3.47 -3.09
CA ARG A 167 -17.24 -4.58 -3.76
C ARG A 167 -16.49 -5.92 -3.59
N MET A 168 -16.34 -6.35 -2.34
CA MET A 168 -15.52 -7.50 -1.95
C MET A 168 -16.03 -8.82 -2.53
N VAL A 169 -17.32 -9.13 -2.33
CA VAL A 169 -17.93 -10.39 -2.79
C VAL A 169 -17.85 -10.52 -4.31
N GLN A 170 -18.09 -9.42 -5.02
CA GLN A 170 -18.03 -9.37 -6.48
C GLN A 170 -16.59 -9.43 -7.01
N SER A 171 -15.60 -9.22 -6.15
CA SER A 171 -14.17 -9.28 -6.48
C SER A 171 -13.50 -10.57 -6.04
N LYS A 172 -14.27 -11.59 -5.63
CA LYS A 172 -13.74 -12.87 -5.14
C LYS A 172 -12.67 -13.46 -6.07
N ALA A 173 -12.94 -13.56 -7.37
CA ALA A 173 -12.01 -14.16 -8.32
C ALA A 173 -10.67 -13.38 -8.38
N ASP A 174 -10.72 -12.05 -8.34
CA ASP A 174 -9.51 -11.22 -8.33
C ASP A 174 -8.77 -11.29 -6.99
N ILE A 175 -9.46 -11.57 -5.88
CA ILE A 175 -8.83 -11.79 -4.57
C ILE A 175 -8.09 -13.13 -4.55
N GLU A 176 -8.69 -14.17 -5.13
CA GLU A 176 -8.12 -15.53 -5.17
C GLU A 176 -6.93 -15.64 -6.13
N ASP A 177 -7.05 -15.10 -7.34
CA ASP A 177 -5.97 -15.10 -8.33
C ASP A 177 -5.92 -13.77 -9.12
N PRO A 178 -5.27 -12.72 -8.56
CA PRO A 178 -5.20 -11.42 -9.21
C PRO A 178 -4.30 -11.47 -10.44
N ALA A 179 -4.82 -10.99 -11.58
CA ALA A 179 -3.98 -10.61 -12.71
C ALA A 179 -3.08 -9.43 -12.31
N ILE A 180 -1.76 -9.55 -12.53
CA ILE A 180 -0.79 -8.53 -12.13
C ILE A 180 -0.96 -7.29 -13.01
N VAL A 181 -1.31 -6.16 -12.39
CA VAL A 181 -1.51 -4.87 -13.07
C VAL A 181 -0.51 -3.80 -12.65
N VAL A 182 0.22 -4.03 -11.54
CA VAL A 182 1.30 -3.16 -11.06
C VAL A 182 2.54 -4.02 -10.88
N ASN A 183 3.64 -3.62 -11.52
CA ASN A 183 4.93 -4.28 -11.37
C ASN A 183 5.78 -3.51 -10.36
N ALA A 184 6.45 -4.25 -9.47
CA ALA A 184 7.40 -3.68 -8.55
C ALA A 184 8.80 -3.65 -9.16
N VAL A 185 9.52 -2.57 -8.91
CA VAL A 185 10.93 -2.40 -9.23
C VAL A 185 11.74 -2.80 -8.00
N VAL A 186 12.71 -3.71 -8.17
CA VAL A 186 13.69 -4.04 -7.13
C VAL A 186 14.75 -2.93 -7.11
N LEU A 187 15.10 -2.47 -5.92
CA LEU A 187 16.02 -1.37 -5.68
C LEU A 187 17.33 -1.84 -5.05
#